data_AF-A0A2U9IJR2-F1
#
_entry.id   AF-A0A2U9IJR2-F1
#
_cell.length_a   1.000
_cell.length_b   1.000
_cell.length_c   1.000
_cell.angle_alpha   90.00
_cell.angle_beta   90.00
_cell.angle_gamma   90.00
#
_symmetry.space_group_name_H-M   'P 1'
#
loop_
_entity.id
_entity.type
_entity.pdbx_description
1 polymer ?
#
loop_
_entity_poly.entity_id
_entity_poly.type
_entity_poly.pdbx_seq_one_letter_code
_entity_poly.pdbx_strand_id
1 'polypeptide(L)'
;MLNTGFPFLDSIIGKDEIVEFFSTDYELLSVFYHRVIAYSAPVHVVIVSERGGLNPYLIKRFQNIFNNYNEIFLRRAFKVEDVDLTIDSMGDNDLVIIDPYHHRKDYAKIISSLRKGKGRKFLFSFMNREKEGSTFGLHSAHSIIKLVRDKSGFRFIVIKSVSVREIEIPNSIYDLYGKKTEEDSGLLKYLI
;
A
#
# COMPACT_ATOMS: atom_id res chain seq x y z
N MET A 1 4.23 3.12 -13.14
CA MET A 1 3.45 4.04 -12.29
C MET A 1 2.71 3.19 -11.28
N LEU A 2 3.01 3.42 -10.00
CA LEU A 2 2.47 2.66 -8.87
C LEU A 2 0.95 2.84 -8.76
N ASN A 3 0.18 1.75 -8.86
CA ASN A 3 -1.29 1.75 -8.84
C ASN A 3 -1.83 0.54 -8.06
N THR A 4 -3.01 0.71 -7.46
CA THR A 4 -3.66 -0.34 -6.69
C THR A 4 -4.38 -1.35 -7.57
N GLY A 5 -4.75 -0.98 -8.80
CA GLY A 5 -5.57 -1.78 -9.71
C GLY A 5 -7.05 -1.76 -9.33
N PHE A 6 -7.47 -0.74 -8.59
CA PHE A 6 -8.86 -0.40 -8.29
C PHE A 6 -9.09 1.00 -8.84
N PRO A 7 -9.75 1.17 -10.00
CA PRO A 7 -9.77 2.47 -10.69
C PRO A 7 -10.35 3.61 -9.85
N PHE A 8 -11.40 3.35 -9.05
CA PHE A 8 -11.94 4.33 -8.10
C PHE A 8 -10.88 4.80 -7.09
N LEU A 9 -10.09 3.87 -6.56
CA LEU A 9 -9.09 4.16 -5.54
C LEU A 9 -7.93 4.91 -6.19
N ASP A 10 -7.44 4.40 -7.32
CA ASP A 10 -6.35 4.99 -8.10
C ASP A 10 -6.66 6.43 -8.52
N SER A 11 -7.93 6.74 -8.83
CA SER A 11 -8.38 8.11 -9.07
C SER A 11 -8.28 8.98 -7.80
N ILE A 12 -8.78 8.49 -6.65
CA ILE A 12 -8.73 9.23 -5.36
C ILE A 12 -7.29 9.61 -5.00
N ILE A 13 -6.38 8.63 -5.09
CA ILE A 13 -5.00 8.80 -4.64
C ILE A 13 -4.06 9.29 -5.74
N GLY A 14 -4.53 9.51 -6.98
CA GLY A 14 -3.68 9.63 -8.17
C GLY A 14 -2.61 10.72 -8.11
N LYS A 15 -2.85 11.80 -7.36
CA LYS A 15 -1.91 12.92 -7.17
C LYS A 15 -1.01 12.78 -5.93
N ASP A 16 -1.22 11.74 -5.13
CA ASP A 16 -0.56 11.55 -3.85
C ASP A 16 0.74 10.78 -4.00
N GLU A 17 1.85 11.43 -3.63
CA GLU A 17 3.17 10.81 -3.63
C GLU A 17 3.32 9.71 -2.57
N ILE A 18 2.80 9.91 -1.36
CA ILE A 18 2.89 8.92 -0.26
C ILE A 18 1.48 8.52 0.15
N VAL A 19 1.17 7.24 -0.02
CA VAL A 19 -0.13 6.65 0.31
C VAL A 19 0.07 5.52 1.29
N GLU A 20 -0.62 5.56 2.41
CA GLU A 20 -0.55 4.52 3.43
C GLU A 20 -1.85 3.71 3.49
N PHE A 21 -1.71 2.41 3.32
CA PHE A 21 -2.73 1.41 3.56
C PHE A 21 -2.46 0.72 4.89
N PHE A 22 -3.43 0.71 5.80
CA PHE A 22 -3.27 0.02 7.07
C PHE A 22 -4.46 -0.86 7.43
N SER A 23 -4.18 -1.89 8.23
CA SER A 23 -5.18 -2.82 8.73
C SER A 23 -4.64 -3.57 9.94
N THR A 24 -5.53 -3.97 10.85
CA THR A 24 -5.24 -4.97 11.88
C THR A 24 -5.48 -6.40 11.38
N ASP A 25 -6.20 -6.57 10.28
CA ASP A 25 -6.34 -7.85 9.57
C ASP A 25 -5.13 -8.06 8.66
N TYR A 26 -4.20 -8.88 9.13
CA TYR A 26 -2.97 -9.22 8.42
C TYR A 26 -3.25 -9.92 7.10
N GLU A 27 -4.23 -10.82 7.04
CA GLU A 27 -4.51 -11.60 5.83
C GLU A 27 -5.06 -10.70 4.72
N LEU A 28 -6.01 -9.82 5.07
CA LEU A 28 -6.60 -8.87 4.12
C LEU A 28 -5.53 -7.95 3.53
N LEU A 29 -4.73 -7.31 4.39
CA LEU A 29 -3.67 -6.41 3.94
C LEU A 29 -2.59 -7.16 3.15
N SER A 30 -2.28 -8.39 3.57
CA SER A 30 -1.37 -9.28 2.87
C SER A 30 -1.80 -9.52 1.45
N VAL A 31 -3.01 -10.07 1.25
CA VAL A 31 -3.53 -10.31 -0.09
C VAL A 31 -3.54 -9.03 -0.93
N PHE A 32 -3.91 -7.91 -0.32
CA PHE A 32 -3.98 -6.62 -1.02
C PHE A 32 -2.61 -6.14 -1.51
N TYR A 33 -1.55 -6.08 -0.69
CA TYR A 33 -0.26 -5.60 -1.20
C TYR A 33 0.36 -6.54 -2.25
N HIS A 34 0.13 -7.85 -2.15
CA HIS A 34 0.61 -8.79 -3.18
C HIS A 34 -0.04 -8.49 -4.53
N ARG A 35 -1.35 -8.22 -4.51
CA ARG A 35 -2.11 -7.79 -5.69
C ARG A 35 -1.53 -6.52 -6.28
N VAL A 36 -1.30 -5.50 -5.44
CA VAL A 36 -0.75 -4.19 -5.85
C VAL A 36 0.64 -4.34 -6.45
N ILE A 37 1.53 -5.11 -5.84
CA ILE A 37 2.89 -5.35 -6.34
C ILE A 37 2.85 -6.00 -7.72
N ALA A 38 2.06 -7.06 -7.89
CA ALA A 38 1.93 -7.75 -9.17
C ALA A 38 1.28 -6.87 -10.24
N TYR A 39 0.30 -6.06 -9.88
CA TYR A 39 -0.35 -5.12 -10.80
C TYR A 39 0.59 -4.01 -11.26
N SER A 40 1.38 -3.45 -10.32
CA SER A 40 2.25 -2.29 -10.55
C SER A 40 3.58 -2.61 -11.21
N ALA A 41 3.92 -3.87 -11.46
CA ALA A 41 5.21 -4.24 -12.01
C ALA A 41 5.48 -3.56 -13.38
N PRO A 42 6.70 -3.04 -13.65
CA PRO A 42 7.90 -3.16 -12.81
C PRO A 42 7.88 -2.22 -11.59
N VAL A 43 8.29 -2.74 -10.43
CA VAL A 43 8.20 -2.02 -9.15
C VAL A 43 9.28 -2.42 -8.16
N HIS A 44 9.74 -1.47 -7.34
CA HIS A 44 10.63 -1.74 -6.22
C HIS A 44 9.83 -2.06 -4.96
N VAL A 45 10.28 -3.06 -4.20
CA VAL A 45 9.63 -3.51 -2.98
C VAL A 45 10.65 -3.58 -1.84
N VAL A 46 10.35 -2.91 -0.74
CA VAL A 46 11.11 -3.02 0.51
C VAL A 46 10.25 -3.73 1.54
N ILE A 47 10.77 -4.82 2.09
CA ILE A 47 10.15 -5.54 3.21
C ILE A 47 10.90 -5.21 4.48
N VAL A 48 10.21 -4.68 5.47
CA VAL A 48 10.76 -4.45 6.80
C VAL A 48 10.25 -5.54 7.72
N SER A 49 11.02 -6.62 7.84
CA SER A 49 10.74 -7.73 8.74
C SER A 49 11.84 -8.78 8.64
N GLU A 50 12.13 -9.44 9.77
CA GLU A 50 13.02 -10.60 9.82
C GLU A 50 12.48 -11.80 9.04
N ARG A 51 11.15 -11.98 8.99
CA ARG A 51 10.49 -13.17 8.42
C ARG A 51 9.19 -12.82 7.69
N GLY A 52 8.82 -13.63 6.70
CA GLY A 52 7.57 -13.45 5.95
C GLY A 52 7.57 -12.21 5.05
N GLY A 53 6.38 -11.69 4.75
CA GLY A 53 6.19 -10.45 3.99
C GLY A 53 5.90 -10.61 2.49
N LEU A 54 6.43 -11.61 1.79
CA LEU A 54 6.05 -11.82 0.38
C LEU A 54 5.95 -13.31 0.07
N ASN A 55 4.87 -13.68 -0.59
CA ASN A 55 4.51 -15.01 -1.04
C ASN A 55 4.62 -15.07 -2.57
N PRO A 56 5.69 -15.66 -3.12
CA PRO A 56 5.91 -15.74 -4.56
C PRO A 56 4.79 -16.44 -5.33
N TYR A 57 4.12 -17.42 -4.73
CA TYR A 57 3.01 -18.12 -5.38
C TYR A 57 1.80 -17.20 -5.54
N LEU A 58 1.54 -16.35 -4.56
CA LEU A 58 0.44 -15.39 -4.63
C LEU A 58 0.74 -14.27 -5.63
N ILE A 59 1.98 -13.76 -5.67
CA ILE A 59 2.43 -12.83 -6.72
C ILE A 59 2.21 -13.46 -8.10
N LYS A 60 2.70 -14.69 -8.31
CA LYS A 60 2.57 -15.37 -9.61
C LYS A 60 1.10 -15.55 -10.03
N ARG A 61 0.21 -15.86 -9.08
CA ARG A 61 -1.24 -15.90 -9.35
C ARG A 61 -1.75 -14.54 -9.81
N PHE A 62 -1.38 -13.45 -9.15
CA PHE A 62 -1.79 -12.11 -9.56
C PHE A 62 -1.16 -11.66 -10.89
N GLN A 63 0.09 -12.00 -11.16
CA GLN A 63 0.72 -11.76 -12.47
C GLN A 63 -0.05 -12.45 -13.59
N ASN A 64 -0.48 -13.71 -13.37
CA ASN A 64 -1.34 -14.43 -14.30
C ASN A 64 -2.70 -13.75 -14.47
N ILE A 65 -3.34 -13.35 -13.36
CA ILE A 65 -4.61 -12.63 -13.39
C ILE A 65 -4.44 -11.37 -14.24
N PHE A 66 -3.48 -10.51 -13.92
CA PHE A 66 -3.30 -9.21 -14.57
C PHE A 66 -2.64 -9.28 -15.95
N ASN A 67 -2.04 -10.42 -16.32
CA ASN A 67 -1.17 -10.56 -17.48
C ASN A 67 0.01 -9.58 -17.45
N ASN A 68 0.59 -9.38 -16.26
CA ASN A 68 1.75 -8.51 -16.03
C ASN A 68 2.88 -9.34 -15.41
N TYR A 69 3.91 -9.63 -16.20
CA TYR A 69 5.05 -10.47 -15.79
C TYR A 69 6.35 -9.66 -15.65
N ASN A 70 6.25 -8.33 -15.54
CA ASN A 70 7.40 -7.46 -15.39
C ASN A 70 8.14 -7.71 -14.07
N GLU A 71 9.37 -7.21 -14.00
CA GLU A 71 10.30 -7.45 -12.90
C GLU A 71 9.87 -6.79 -11.58
N ILE A 72 10.06 -7.50 -10.47
CA ILE A 72 9.82 -6.98 -9.12
C ILE A 72 11.18 -6.96 -8.40
N PHE A 73 11.67 -5.76 -8.10
CA PHE A 73 12.97 -5.57 -7.47
C PHE A 73 12.80 -5.57 -5.95
N LEU A 74 13.31 -6.62 -5.29
CA LEU A 74 13.09 -6.81 -3.86
C LEU A 74 14.33 -6.44 -3.03
N ARG A 75 14.13 -5.67 -1.96
CA ARG A 75 15.07 -5.54 -0.84
C ARG A 75 14.39 -5.81 0.49
N ARG A 76 15.18 -6.21 1.48
CA ARG A 76 14.71 -6.46 2.84
C ARG A 76 15.59 -5.73 3.85
N ALA A 77 14.95 -5.01 4.76
CA ALA A 77 15.59 -4.45 5.94
C ALA A 77 15.25 -5.37 7.13
N PHE A 78 16.30 -5.95 7.74
CA PHE A 78 16.15 -6.91 8.84
C PHE A 78 16.17 -6.22 10.20
N LYS A 79 16.94 -5.13 10.33
CA LYS A 79 17.11 -4.39 11.56
C LYS A 79 16.60 -2.97 11.40
N VAL A 80 16.26 -2.33 12.51
CA VAL A 80 15.70 -0.97 12.52
C VAL A 80 16.67 0.05 11.89
N GLU A 81 17.97 -0.09 12.17
CA GLU A 81 19.02 0.80 11.65
C GLU A 81 19.24 0.70 10.14
N ASP A 82 18.72 -0.36 9.50
CA ASP A 82 18.86 -0.58 8.07
C ASP A 82 17.64 -0.05 7.28
N VAL A 83 16.55 0.31 7.95
CA VAL A 83 15.26 0.61 7.29
C VAL A 83 15.36 1.86 6.42
N ASP A 84 15.80 2.98 7.01
CA ASP A 84 15.95 4.26 6.30
C ASP A 84 17.01 4.19 5.21
N LEU A 85 18.14 3.52 5.47
CA LEU A 85 19.18 3.28 4.46
C LEU A 85 18.65 2.47 3.28
N THR A 86 17.84 1.43 3.56
CA THR A 86 17.24 0.59 2.52
C THR A 86 16.25 1.37 1.68
N ILE A 87 15.39 2.19 2.29
CA ILE A 87 14.43 3.05 1.58
C ILE A 87 15.18 4.10 0.73
N ASP A 88 16.16 4.80 1.31
CA ASP A 88 16.96 5.81 0.61
C ASP A 88 17.69 5.23 -0.61
N SER A 89 18.17 3.99 -0.51
CA SER A 89 18.87 3.31 -1.60
C SER A 89 17.99 3.01 -2.82
N MET A 90 16.66 3.15 -2.71
CA MET A 90 15.73 2.99 -3.83
C MET A 90 15.68 4.23 -4.74
N GLY A 91 16.21 5.38 -4.29
CA GLY A 91 16.30 6.60 -5.08
C GLY A 91 14.92 7.18 -5.47
N ASP A 92 14.79 7.59 -6.73
CA ASP A 92 13.57 8.21 -7.28
C ASP A 92 12.55 7.20 -7.85
N ASN A 93 12.73 5.90 -7.59
CA ASN A 93 11.84 4.85 -8.11
C ASN A 93 10.50 4.76 -7.36
N ASP A 94 9.46 4.33 -8.07
CA ASP A 94 8.20 3.91 -7.46
C ASP A 94 8.41 2.72 -6.51
N LEU A 95 7.88 2.84 -5.29
CA LEU A 95 8.27 1.97 -4.18
C LEU A 95 7.06 1.48 -3.38
N VAL A 96 6.99 0.17 -3.18
CA VAL A 96 6.10 -0.47 -2.21
C VAL A 96 6.90 -0.80 -0.95
N ILE A 97 6.42 -0.37 0.22
CA ILE A 97 7.07 -0.63 1.50
C ILE A 97 6.11 -1.42 2.39
N ILE A 98 6.53 -2.62 2.76
CA ILE A 98 5.75 -3.53 3.61
C ILE A 98 6.27 -3.41 5.05
N ASP A 99 5.34 -3.07 5.93
CA ASP A 99 5.52 -2.91 7.37
C ASP A 99 6.63 -1.93 7.79
N PRO A 100 6.67 -0.69 7.24
CA PRO A 100 7.77 0.25 7.48
C PRO A 100 8.07 0.51 8.96
N TYR A 101 7.10 0.24 9.84
CA TYR A 101 7.18 0.53 11.27
C TYR A 101 7.28 -0.72 12.16
N HIS A 102 7.60 -1.87 11.57
CA HIS A 102 7.68 -3.19 12.23
C HIS A 102 8.36 -3.15 13.61
N HIS A 103 9.53 -2.50 13.70
CA HIS A 103 10.36 -2.48 14.91
C HIS A 103 9.90 -1.48 15.98
N ARG A 104 8.91 -0.63 15.68
CA ARG A 104 8.39 0.41 16.58
C ARG A 104 9.46 1.34 17.16
N LYS A 105 10.47 1.67 16.37
CA LYS A 105 11.64 2.50 16.73
C LYS A 105 12.07 3.35 15.52
N ASP A 106 12.91 4.35 15.76
CA ASP A 106 13.52 5.24 14.75
C ASP A 106 12.54 5.90 13.75
N TYR A 107 11.31 6.16 14.20
CA TYR A 107 10.24 6.72 13.37
C TYR A 107 10.63 7.98 12.62
N ALA A 108 11.34 8.90 13.27
CA ALA A 108 11.74 10.16 12.65
C ALA A 108 12.66 9.93 11.44
N LYS A 109 13.58 8.95 11.53
CA LYS A 109 14.48 8.60 10.42
C LYS A 109 13.71 7.95 9.28
N ILE A 110 12.84 6.98 9.61
CA ILE A 110 11.99 6.30 8.63
C ILE A 110 11.12 7.32 7.89
N ILE A 111 10.41 8.18 8.61
CA ILE A 111 9.58 9.24 8.02
C ILE A 111 10.41 10.22 7.19
N SER A 112 11.62 10.57 7.64
CA SER A 112 12.51 11.43 6.87
C SER A 112 12.91 10.78 5.55
N SER A 113 13.22 9.48 5.56
CA SER A 113 13.58 8.71 4.37
C SER A 113 12.40 8.55 3.41
N LEU A 114 11.19 8.27 3.93
CA LEU A 114 9.96 8.20 3.12
C LEU A 114 9.68 9.49 2.33
N ARG A 115 10.07 10.65 2.87
CA ARG A 115 9.91 11.95 2.22
C ARG A 115 11.01 12.31 1.23
N LYS A 116 12.09 11.52 1.14
CA LYS A 116 13.13 11.69 0.12
C LYS A 116 12.70 11.03 -1.19
N GLY A 117 13.33 11.48 -2.27
CA GLY A 117 13.09 10.97 -3.62
C GLY A 117 11.74 11.39 -4.20
N LYS A 118 11.65 11.36 -5.53
CA LYS A 118 10.46 11.78 -6.30
C LYS A 118 9.48 10.65 -6.63
N GLY A 119 9.89 9.40 -6.38
CA GLY A 119 9.08 8.23 -6.67
C GLY A 119 7.86 8.13 -5.75
N ARG A 120 6.74 7.62 -6.30
CA ARG A 120 5.51 7.39 -5.54
C ARG A 120 5.69 6.20 -4.60
N LYS A 121 5.17 6.30 -3.38
CA LYS A 121 5.37 5.33 -2.31
C LYS A 121 4.05 4.83 -1.76
N PHE A 122 3.84 3.52 -1.82
CA PHE A 122 2.73 2.85 -1.13
C PHE A 122 3.25 2.13 0.10
N LEU A 123 2.70 2.49 1.25
CA LEU A 123 3.05 1.91 2.55
C LEU A 123 1.97 0.94 2.97
N PHE A 124 2.35 -0.26 3.42
CA PHE A 124 1.43 -1.26 3.95
C PHE A 124 1.76 -1.52 5.42
N SER A 125 0.96 -0.97 6.31
CA SER A 125 1.22 -0.92 7.76
C SER A 125 0.29 -1.87 8.53
N PHE A 126 0.84 -2.88 9.21
CA PHE A 126 0.07 -3.82 10.03
C PHE A 126 -0.14 -3.27 11.45
N MET A 127 -0.99 -2.28 11.60
CA MET A 127 -1.14 -1.56 12.87
C MET A 127 -2.55 -1.06 13.12
N ASN A 128 -2.84 -0.77 14.38
CA ASN A 128 -4.05 -0.05 14.74
C ASN A 128 -3.76 1.45 14.84
N ARG A 129 -3.93 2.16 13.73
CA ARG A 129 -3.61 3.59 13.65
C ARG A 129 -4.45 4.50 14.57
N GLU A 130 -5.60 4.05 15.08
CA GLU A 130 -6.37 4.82 16.08
C GLU A 130 -5.69 4.84 17.44
N LYS A 131 -5.00 3.74 17.80
CA LYS A 131 -4.20 3.64 19.04
C LYS A 131 -2.78 4.18 18.86
N GLU A 132 -2.26 4.00 17.65
CA GLU A 132 -0.85 4.18 17.34
C GLU A 132 -0.58 5.54 16.69
N GLY A 133 -1.55 6.16 16.00
CA GLY A 133 -1.37 7.25 15.05
C GLY A 133 -0.72 8.54 15.56
N SER A 134 -0.80 8.85 16.85
CA SER A 134 -0.06 9.98 17.45
C SER A 134 1.45 9.78 17.40
N THR A 135 1.91 8.52 17.35
CA THR A 135 3.33 8.13 17.34
C THR A 135 3.89 8.02 15.90
N PHE A 136 3.07 7.64 14.91
CA PHE A 136 3.52 7.32 13.54
C PHE A 136 3.29 8.44 12.52
N GLY A 137 3.16 9.68 12.99
CA GLY A 137 3.17 10.87 12.14
C GLY A 137 2.05 10.89 11.09
N LEU A 138 0.81 11.17 11.53
CA LEU A 138 -0.38 11.44 10.68
C LEU A 138 -0.14 12.38 9.48
N HIS A 139 0.93 13.16 9.51
CA HIS A 139 1.27 14.14 8.47
C HIS A 139 2.20 13.62 7.38
N SER A 140 2.76 12.41 7.50
CA SER A 140 3.75 11.89 6.54
C SER A 140 3.12 11.40 5.24
N ALA A 141 1.99 10.70 5.30
CA ALA A 141 1.25 10.25 4.13
C ALA A 141 0.27 11.33 3.65
N HIS A 142 0.19 11.55 2.35
CA HIS A 142 -0.80 12.44 1.72
C HIS A 142 -2.20 11.83 1.80
N SER A 143 -2.29 10.52 1.51
CA SER A 143 -3.51 9.73 1.68
C SER A 143 -3.33 8.59 2.66
N ILE A 144 -4.36 8.34 3.48
CA ILE A 144 -4.41 7.27 4.45
C ILE A 144 -5.71 6.49 4.25
N ILE A 145 -5.57 5.20 3.96
CA ILE A 145 -6.68 4.29 3.67
C ILE A 145 -6.63 3.10 4.63
N LYS A 146 -7.71 2.90 5.38
CA LYS A 146 -7.88 1.74 6.26
C LYS A 146 -8.61 0.63 5.49
N LEU A 147 -8.13 -0.59 5.61
CA LEU A 147 -8.82 -1.78 5.13
C LEU A 147 -9.50 -2.47 6.32
N VAL A 148 -10.79 -2.79 6.17
CA VAL A 148 -11.57 -3.50 7.19
C VAL A 148 -12.32 -4.65 6.55
N ARG A 149 -12.13 -5.87 7.06
CA ARG A 149 -12.91 -7.04 6.65
C ARG A 149 -14.33 -6.93 7.19
N ASP A 150 -15.29 -7.35 6.37
CA ASP A 150 -16.69 -7.50 6.73
C ASP A 150 -17.16 -8.95 6.47
N LYS A 151 -18.36 -9.32 6.91
CA LYS A 151 -18.88 -10.70 6.83
C LYS A 151 -18.87 -11.27 5.41
N SER A 152 -19.11 -10.44 4.39
CA SER A 152 -19.22 -10.85 2.98
C SER A 152 -18.17 -10.20 2.07
N GLY A 153 -17.22 -9.44 2.62
CA GLY A 153 -16.30 -8.65 1.81
C GLY A 153 -15.32 -7.82 2.64
N PHE A 154 -15.01 -6.63 2.16
CA PHE A 154 -14.16 -5.68 2.86
C PHE A 154 -14.50 -4.25 2.43
N ARG A 155 -14.04 -3.28 3.21
CA ARG A 155 -14.23 -1.85 2.91
C ARG A 155 -12.87 -1.15 2.87
N PHE A 156 -12.69 -0.27 1.90
CA PHE A 156 -11.68 0.78 1.96
C PHE A 156 -12.31 1.97 2.67
N ILE A 157 -11.68 2.46 3.73
CA ILE A 157 -12.09 3.66 4.45
C ILE A 157 -10.99 4.69 4.21
N VAL A 158 -11.26 5.68 3.36
CA VAL A 158 -10.34 6.78 3.08
C VAL A 158 -10.44 7.74 4.25
N ILE A 159 -9.47 7.73 5.15
CA ILE A 159 -9.46 8.58 6.36
C ILE A 159 -8.89 9.96 6.05
N LYS A 160 -7.90 9.99 5.16
CA LYS A 160 -7.23 11.21 4.71
C LYS A 160 -7.00 11.11 3.23
N SER A 161 -7.33 12.16 2.49
CA SER A 161 -6.97 12.33 1.09
C SER A 161 -6.89 13.82 0.77
N VAL A 162 -6.09 14.16 -0.24
CA VAL A 162 -6.04 15.53 -0.79
C VAL A 162 -7.29 15.84 -1.62
N SER A 163 -7.88 14.81 -2.24
CA SER A 163 -8.94 14.96 -3.26
C SER A 163 -10.35 14.83 -2.69
N VAL A 164 -10.53 14.01 -1.66
CA VAL A 164 -11.86 13.65 -1.14
C VAL A 164 -11.92 13.72 0.39
N ARG A 165 -13.13 13.95 0.91
CA ARG A 165 -13.43 13.80 2.34
C ARG A 165 -13.47 12.32 2.73
N GLU A 166 -13.58 12.08 4.03
CA GLU A 166 -13.72 10.72 4.55
C GLU A 166 -14.87 9.97 3.88
N ILE A 167 -14.54 8.83 3.26
CA ILE A 167 -15.48 8.01 2.51
C ILE A 167 -15.20 6.54 2.73
N GLU A 168 -16.26 5.75 2.85
CA GLU A 168 -16.20 4.30 2.89
C GLU A 168 -16.64 3.70 1.56
N ILE A 169 -15.84 2.76 1.05
CA ILE A 169 -16.06 2.11 -0.25
C ILE A 169 -16.15 0.60 -0.03
N PRO A 170 -17.37 0.02 -0.06
CA PRO A 170 -17.55 -1.42 0.09
C PRO A 170 -17.14 -2.19 -1.16
N ASN A 171 -16.51 -3.34 -0.94
CA ASN A 171 -16.02 -4.25 -1.97
C ASN A 171 -16.35 -5.69 -1.58
N SER A 172 -16.56 -6.53 -2.58
CA SER A 172 -16.65 -7.98 -2.40
C SER A 172 -15.26 -8.56 -2.16
N ILE A 173 -15.16 -9.66 -1.41
CA ILE A 173 -13.87 -10.36 -1.25
C ILE A 173 -13.29 -10.83 -2.59
N TYR A 174 -14.16 -11.15 -3.56
CA TYR A 174 -13.76 -11.55 -4.91
C TYR A 174 -13.03 -10.44 -5.66
N ASP A 175 -13.24 -9.18 -5.28
CA ASP A 175 -12.62 -8.02 -5.92
C ASP A 175 -11.11 -7.98 -5.72
N LEU A 176 -10.60 -8.59 -4.64
CA LEU A 176 -9.16 -8.78 -4.43
C LEU A 176 -8.54 -9.71 -5.45
N TYR A 177 -9.30 -10.68 -5.97
CA TYR A 177 -8.84 -11.74 -6.87
C TYR A 177 -9.24 -11.50 -8.33
N GLY A 178 -9.94 -10.40 -8.62
CA GLY A 178 -10.40 -10.03 -9.96
C GLY A 178 -9.65 -8.86 -10.57
N LYS A 179 -9.82 -8.70 -11.89
CA LYS A 179 -9.56 -7.43 -12.58
C LYS A 179 -10.75 -6.50 -12.37
N LYS A 180 -10.47 -5.26 -11.99
CA LYS A 180 -11.46 -4.18 -11.97
C LYS A 180 -11.24 -3.29 -13.18
N THR A 181 -12.33 -2.93 -13.82
CA THR A 181 -12.41 -2.00 -14.94
C THR A 181 -12.95 -0.65 -14.46
N GLU A 182 -12.84 0.39 -15.27
CA GLU A 182 -13.41 1.70 -14.93
C GLU A 182 -14.93 1.64 -14.77
N GLU A 183 -15.61 0.78 -15.53
CA GLU A 183 -17.06 0.55 -15.44
C GLU A 183 -17.46 0.01 -14.06
N ASP A 184 -16.59 -0.80 -13.44
CA ASP A 184 -16.80 -1.35 -12.09
C ASP A 184 -16.75 -0.29 -10.98
N SER A 185 -16.32 0.93 -11.30
CA SER A 185 -16.28 2.04 -10.33
C SER A 185 -17.66 2.64 -10.08
N GLY A 186 -18.67 2.33 -10.90
CA GLY A 186 -20.05 2.77 -10.70
C GLY A 186 -20.16 4.29 -10.58
N LEU A 187 -20.83 4.76 -9.52
CA LEU A 187 -20.99 6.20 -9.24
C LEU A 187 -19.71 6.88 -8.71
N LEU A 188 -18.72 6.11 -8.22
CA LEU A 188 -17.50 6.66 -7.63
C LEU A 188 -16.65 7.41 -8.66
N LYS A 189 -16.81 7.10 -9.95
CA LYS A 189 -16.10 7.81 -11.03
C LYS A 189 -16.45 9.29 -11.15
N TYR A 190 -17.54 9.74 -10.53
CA TYR A 190 -17.99 11.14 -10.54
C TYR A 190 -17.64 11.91 -9.26
N LEU A 191 -16.93 11.30 -8.31
CA LEU A 191 -16.53 11.95 -7.05
C LEU A 191 -15.33 12.89 -7.18
N ILE A 192 -14.61 12.86 -8.31
CA ILE A 192 -13.32 13.53 -8.53
C ILE A 192 -13.40 14.39 -9.79
#